data_AF-A0A2V7JK54-F1
#
_entry.id   AF-A0A2V7JK54-F1
#
_cell.length_a   1.000
_cell.length_b   1.000
_cell.length_c   1.000
_cell.angle_alpha   90.00
_cell.angle_beta   90.00
_cell.angle_gamma   90.00
#
_symmetry.space_group_name_H-M   'P 1'
#
loop_
_entity.id
_entity.type
_entity.pdbx_description
1 polymer ?
#
loop_
_entity_poly.entity_id
_entity_poly.type
_entity_poly.pdbx_seq_one_letter_code
_entity_poly.pdbx_strand_id
1 'polypeptide(L)'
;MACRTEALIGVLGLLAASSGAAQDMPNPQAMQMQVQQIMQQRPREAEAAARAFLMLVAPDRVNGLDSLREQANVANNQPIVVLDGVPVSSPPAQDQYWMEVAQLTVQFDMVQKLSRRDSVRAQLVGKMFGLEANARAQQRVFRTASESNRPAIRGKIEALITQHFDLEDQLRALEIADIERRLVDVRAESQRRREKRAEFIKFAVDDIIRDAIRPR
;
A
#
# COMPACT_ATOMS: atom_id res chain seq x y z
N MET A 1 24.43 25.34 -21.26
CA MET A 1 23.29 25.30 -20.31
C MET A 1 22.83 23.85 -20.20
N ALA A 2 23.22 23.19 -19.13
CA ALA A 2 22.92 21.78 -18.89
C ALA A 2 22.32 21.68 -17.49
N CYS A 3 21.08 21.21 -17.40
CA CYS A 3 20.53 20.66 -16.16
C CYS A 3 19.87 19.34 -16.54
N ARG A 4 20.52 18.26 -16.09
CA ARG A 4 20.07 16.88 -16.19
C ARG A 4 18.77 16.71 -15.40
N THR A 5 17.69 16.35 -16.07
CA THR A 5 16.50 15.77 -15.44
C THR A 5 16.68 14.26 -15.31
N GLU A 6 17.48 13.85 -14.33
CA GLU A 6 17.40 12.50 -13.76
C GLU A 6 16.39 12.53 -12.61
N ALA A 7 15.10 12.48 -12.95
CA ALA A 7 14.07 12.12 -12.00
C ALA A 7 13.81 10.63 -12.15
N LEU A 8 14.57 9.83 -11.41
CA LEU A 8 14.15 8.50 -10.98
C LEU A 8 12.80 8.65 -10.27
N ILE A 9 11.71 8.46 -11.01
CA ILE A 9 10.38 8.29 -10.44
C ILE A 9 10.38 6.92 -9.74
N GLY A 10 10.98 6.89 -8.56
CA GLY A 10 10.77 5.85 -7.58
C GLY A 10 9.34 5.98 -7.06
N VAL A 11 8.39 5.30 -7.72
CA VAL A 11 7.03 5.09 -7.20
C VAL A 11 7.09 4.05 -6.07
N LEU A 12 7.82 4.39 -5.01
CA LEU A 12 8.00 3.56 -3.82
C LEU A 12 7.60 4.33 -2.55
N GLY A 13 6.82 5.42 -2.69
CA GLY A 13 6.63 6.37 -1.60
C GLY A 13 5.27 7.08 -1.54
N LEU A 14 4.18 6.49 -2.04
CA LEU A 14 2.83 7.01 -1.79
C LEU A 14 1.95 6.00 -1.04
N LEU A 15 2.50 5.39 0.01
CA LEU A 15 1.67 4.85 1.08
C LEU A 15 1.56 5.94 2.14
N ALA A 16 0.55 6.79 1.97
CA ALA A 16 0.22 7.84 2.92
C ALA A 16 0.01 7.22 4.31
N ALA A 17 0.81 7.67 5.26
CA ALA A 17 0.69 7.34 6.67
C ALA A 17 -0.70 7.80 7.19
N SER A 18 -1.62 6.86 7.34
CA SER A 18 -2.91 7.04 8.03
C SER A 18 -2.78 6.58 9.48
N SER A 19 -2.55 7.55 10.34
CA SER A 19 -2.34 7.40 11.78
C SER A 19 -3.64 7.01 12.51
N GLY A 20 -3.86 5.71 12.63
CA GLY A 20 -4.86 5.10 13.51
C GLY A 20 -4.81 3.57 13.47
N ALA A 21 -4.45 3.02 12.31
CA ALA A 21 -4.13 1.61 12.07
C ALA A 21 -2.69 1.37 11.54
N ALA A 22 -1.90 2.44 11.36
CA ALA A 22 -0.52 2.42 10.87
C ALA A 22 0.52 1.77 11.81
N GLN A 23 0.14 1.29 13.01
CA GLN A 23 1.10 0.63 13.90
C GLN A 23 1.57 -0.74 13.41
N ASP A 24 0.88 -1.36 12.45
CA ASP A 24 1.18 -2.74 12.00
C ASP A 24 1.36 -2.90 10.48
N MET A 25 1.41 -1.81 9.71
CA MET A 25 1.91 -1.93 8.34
C MET A 25 3.43 -2.08 8.39
N PRO A 26 4.03 -3.06 7.68
CA PRO A 26 5.48 -3.22 7.69
C PRO A 26 6.14 -1.91 7.26
N ASN A 27 7.15 -1.48 8.02
CA ASN A 27 7.95 -0.28 7.72
C ASN A 27 8.33 -0.28 6.22
N PRO A 28 8.15 0.84 5.49
CA PRO A 28 8.57 0.96 4.09
C PRO A 28 9.98 0.42 3.81
N GLN A 29 10.92 0.58 4.75
CA GLN A 29 12.27 0.02 4.65
C GLN A 29 12.28 -1.51 4.72
N ALA A 30 11.47 -2.11 5.59
CA ALA A 30 11.35 -3.57 5.70
C ALA A 30 10.73 -4.17 4.42
N MET A 31 9.75 -3.50 3.84
CA MET A 31 9.19 -3.90 2.53
C MET A 31 10.25 -3.83 1.43
N GLN A 32 11.04 -2.76 1.38
CA GLN A 32 12.14 -2.65 0.41
C GLN A 32 13.17 -3.76 0.58
N MET A 33 13.54 -4.10 1.80
CA MET A 33 14.44 -5.22 2.08
C MET A 33 13.84 -6.55 1.59
N GLN A 34 12.55 -6.79 1.83
CA GLN A 34 11.88 -8.01 1.38
C GLN A 34 11.81 -8.08 -0.16
N VAL A 35 11.53 -6.96 -0.83
CA VAL A 35 11.57 -6.87 -2.30
C VAL A 35 12.96 -7.23 -2.81
N GLN A 36 14.02 -6.66 -2.22
CA GLN A 36 15.40 -6.97 -2.61
C GLN A 36 15.76 -8.43 -2.39
N GLN A 37 15.34 -9.04 -1.28
CA GLN A 37 15.56 -10.45 -1.00
C GLN A 37 14.89 -11.34 -2.06
N ILE A 38 13.63 -11.06 -2.42
CA ILE A 38 12.92 -11.81 -3.45
C ILE A 38 13.61 -11.63 -4.82
N MET A 39 14.07 -10.43 -5.15
CA MET A 39 14.79 -10.17 -6.40
C MET A 39 16.12 -10.94 -6.49
N GLN A 40 16.81 -11.13 -5.37
CA GLN A 40 18.07 -11.89 -5.30
C GLN A 40 17.83 -13.40 -5.32
N GLN A 41 16.88 -13.89 -4.51
CA GLN A 41 16.62 -15.32 -4.34
C GLN A 41 15.76 -15.91 -5.46
N ARG A 42 14.95 -15.09 -6.12
CA ARG A 42 14.07 -15.46 -7.24
C ARG A 42 13.24 -16.72 -6.98
N PRO A 43 12.55 -16.83 -5.83
CA PRO A 43 11.84 -18.06 -5.45
C PRO A 43 10.61 -18.27 -6.34
N ARG A 44 10.35 -19.53 -6.72
CA ARG A 44 9.17 -19.91 -7.52
C ARG A 44 7.84 -19.57 -6.84
N GLU A 45 7.81 -19.65 -5.52
CA GLU A 45 6.63 -19.33 -4.70
C GLU A 45 6.24 -17.85 -4.85
N ALA A 46 7.20 -16.94 -5.00
CA ALA A 46 6.92 -15.53 -5.23
C ALA A 46 6.26 -15.29 -6.59
N GLU A 47 6.68 -15.98 -7.66
CA GLU A 47 6.01 -15.88 -8.95
C GLU A 47 4.54 -16.34 -8.88
N ALA A 48 4.29 -17.46 -8.20
CA ALA A 48 2.95 -17.98 -8.00
C ALA A 48 2.08 -17.00 -7.17
N ALA A 49 2.64 -16.44 -6.10
CA ALA A 49 2.00 -15.44 -5.26
C ALA A 49 1.66 -14.15 -6.04
N ALA A 50 2.61 -13.62 -6.81
CA ALA A 50 2.41 -12.44 -7.65
C ALA A 50 1.29 -12.66 -8.69
N ARG A 51 1.27 -13.83 -9.34
CA ARG A 51 0.22 -14.20 -10.29
C ARG A 51 -1.15 -14.32 -9.62
N ALA A 52 -1.23 -15.01 -8.48
CA ALA A 52 -2.46 -15.15 -7.71
C ALA A 52 -3.00 -13.78 -7.28
N PHE A 53 -2.11 -12.86 -6.90
CA PHE A 53 -2.49 -11.51 -6.55
C PHE A 53 -3.07 -10.74 -7.73
N LEU A 54 -2.41 -10.76 -8.89
CA LEU A 54 -2.93 -10.12 -10.10
C LEU A 54 -4.29 -10.67 -10.52
N MET A 55 -4.52 -11.98 -10.41
CA MET A 55 -5.84 -12.57 -10.69
C MET A 55 -6.94 -11.97 -9.81
N LEU A 56 -6.61 -11.56 -8.58
CA LEU A 56 -7.56 -10.96 -7.65
C LEU A 56 -7.78 -9.46 -7.93
N VAL A 57 -6.72 -8.70 -8.23
CA VAL A 57 -6.79 -7.22 -8.21
C VAL A 57 -6.72 -6.58 -9.60
N ALA A 58 -6.17 -7.27 -10.59
CA ALA A 58 -5.99 -6.77 -11.94
C ALA A 58 -5.83 -7.94 -12.94
N PRO A 59 -6.89 -8.72 -13.22
CA PRO A 59 -6.78 -9.97 -13.99
C PRO A 59 -6.20 -9.76 -15.40
N ASP A 60 -6.52 -8.64 -16.06
CA ASP A 60 -5.97 -8.28 -17.36
C ASP A 60 -4.43 -8.08 -17.35
N ARG A 61 -3.83 -7.97 -16.17
CA ARG A 61 -2.39 -7.76 -15.98
C ARG A 61 -1.59 -9.04 -15.80
N VAL A 62 -2.23 -10.20 -15.64
CA VAL A 62 -1.54 -11.49 -15.64
C VAL A 62 -0.76 -11.68 -16.95
N ASN A 63 -1.38 -11.38 -18.09
CA ASN A 63 -0.73 -11.43 -19.41
C ASN A 63 0.48 -10.48 -19.50
N GLY A 64 0.41 -9.32 -18.84
CA GLY A 64 1.51 -8.36 -18.79
C GLY A 64 2.71 -8.88 -18.00
N LEU A 65 2.48 -9.61 -16.91
CA LEU A 65 3.54 -10.28 -16.14
C LEU A 65 4.18 -11.42 -16.96
N ASP A 66 3.38 -12.16 -17.72
CA ASP A 66 3.87 -13.21 -18.61
C ASP A 66 4.70 -12.67 -19.76
N SER A 67 4.30 -11.55 -20.37
CA SER A 67 5.12 -10.86 -21.38
C SER A 67 6.46 -10.39 -20.82
N LEU A 68 6.51 -9.90 -19.57
CA LEU A 68 7.79 -9.53 -18.92
C LEU A 68 8.68 -10.76 -18.71
N ARG A 69 8.09 -11.90 -18.33
CA ARG A 69 8.81 -13.17 -18.18
C ARG A 69 9.40 -13.65 -19.50
N GLU A 70 8.64 -13.58 -20.58
CA GLU A 70 9.11 -13.94 -21.93
C GLU A 70 10.26 -13.03 -22.37
N GLN A 71 10.14 -11.72 -22.17
CA GLN A 71 11.20 -10.75 -22.45
C GLN A 71 12.48 -11.05 -21.63
N ALA A 72 12.32 -11.40 -20.35
CA ALA A 72 13.42 -11.80 -19.49
C ALA A 72 14.14 -13.07 -20.01
N ASN A 73 13.38 -14.06 -20.49
CA ASN A 73 13.94 -15.29 -21.05
C ASN A 73 14.65 -15.05 -22.38
N VAL A 74 14.10 -14.19 -23.24
CA VAL A 74 14.74 -13.81 -24.52
C VAL A 74 16.03 -13.03 -24.27
N ALA A 75 16.05 -12.12 -23.29
CA ALA A 75 17.23 -11.34 -22.93
C ALA A 75 18.38 -12.20 -22.40
N ASN A 76 18.10 -13.33 -21.73
CA ASN A 76 19.14 -14.28 -21.30
C ASN A 76 19.83 -15.03 -22.46
N ASN A 77 19.23 -15.02 -23.66
CA ASN A 77 19.73 -15.71 -24.84
C ASN A 77 20.29 -14.77 -25.91
N GLN A 78 20.43 -13.46 -25.64
CA GLN A 78 20.97 -12.48 -26.58
C GLN A 78 22.34 -11.95 -26.09
N PRO A 79 23.36 -11.84 -26.97
CA PRO A 79 24.64 -11.24 -26.62
C PRO A 79 24.45 -9.76 -26.25
N ILE A 80 25.23 -9.29 -25.27
CA ILE A 80 25.21 -7.88 -24.84
C ILE A 80 25.62 -7.00 -26.02
N VAL A 81 24.69 -6.19 -26.52
CA VAL A 81 24.95 -5.23 -27.60
C VAL A 81 25.65 -4.02 -27.01
N VAL A 82 26.93 -3.86 -27.34
CA VAL A 82 27.74 -2.67 -27.01
C VAL A 82 27.66 -1.71 -28.20
N LEU A 83 27.07 -0.53 -28.00
CA LEU A 83 27.15 0.58 -28.97
C LEU A 83 28.20 1.58 -28.47
N ASP A 84 29.21 1.89 -29.29
CA ASP A 84 30.28 2.85 -28.99
C ASP A 84 30.99 2.64 -27.64
N GLY A 85 31.25 1.37 -27.26
CA GLY A 85 31.93 1.02 -26.01
C GLY A 85 31.09 1.19 -24.74
N VAL A 86 29.83 1.62 -24.87
CA VAL A 86 28.88 1.76 -23.75
C VAL A 86 27.84 0.64 -23.83
N PRO A 87 27.68 -0.19 -22.78
CA PRO A 87 26.54 -1.09 -22.69
C PRO A 87 25.26 -0.27 -22.71
N VAL A 88 24.37 -0.53 -23.68
CA VAL A 88 23.04 0.11 -23.73
C VAL A 88 22.22 -0.44 -22.57
N SER A 89 22.25 0.26 -21.44
CA SER A 89 21.71 -0.20 -20.17
C SER A 89 20.24 0.23 -20.01
N SER A 90 19.34 -0.53 -20.64
CA SER A 90 18.07 -0.79 -19.97
C SER A 90 18.35 -1.73 -18.79
N PRO A 91 17.68 -1.62 -17.62
CA PRO A 91 17.77 -2.68 -16.62
C PRO A 91 17.46 -3.99 -17.35
N PRO A 92 18.30 -5.03 -17.24
CA PRO A 92 18.13 -6.24 -18.02
C PRO A 92 16.68 -6.70 -17.82
N ALA A 93 16.01 -7.10 -18.90
CA ALA A 93 14.57 -7.39 -18.85
C ALA A 93 14.21 -8.38 -17.71
N GLN A 94 15.18 -9.23 -17.34
CA GLN A 94 15.14 -10.10 -16.17
C GLN A 94 14.95 -9.37 -14.84
N ASP A 95 15.66 -8.27 -14.58
CA ASP A 95 15.51 -7.49 -13.35
C ASP A 95 14.16 -6.77 -13.31
N GLN A 96 13.64 -6.34 -14.46
CA GLN A 96 12.31 -5.72 -14.54
C GLN A 96 11.20 -6.70 -14.17
N TYR A 97 11.28 -7.93 -14.69
CA TYR A 97 10.35 -9.00 -14.35
C TYR A 97 10.40 -9.32 -12.86
N TRP A 98 11.59 -9.59 -12.31
CA TRP A 98 11.73 -9.97 -10.90
C TRP A 98 11.41 -8.84 -9.92
N MET A 99 11.63 -7.59 -10.32
CA MET A 99 11.18 -6.43 -9.55
C MET A 99 9.65 -6.39 -9.45
N GLU A 100 8.92 -6.62 -10.55
CA GLU A 100 7.45 -6.65 -10.53
C GLU A 100 6.94 -7.84 -9.70
N VAL A 101 7.53 -9.03 -9.87
CA VAL A 101 7.19 -10.22 -9.06
C VAL A 101 7.40 -9.93 -7.57
N ALA A 102 8.54 -9.37 -7.19
CA ALA A 102 8.86 -9.06 -5.81
C ALA A 102 7.88 -8.04 -5.21
N GLN A 103 7.59 -6.96 -5.93
CA GLN A 103 6.63 -5.94 -5.49
C GLN A 103 5.22 -6.53 -5.29
N LEU A 104 4.72 -7.27 -6.27
CA LEU A 104 3.39 -7.90 -6.19
C LEU A 104 3.30 -8.93 -5.05
N THR A 105 4.38 -9.68 -4.80
CA THR A 105 4.42 -10.66 -3.71
C THR A 105 4.33 -10.00 -2.35
N VAL A 106 5.09 -8.93 -2.12
CA VAL A 106 5.05 -8.18 -0.85
C VAL A 106 3.69 -7.51 -0.67
N GLN A 107 3.14 -6.93 -1.72
CA GLN A 107 1.80 -6.35 -1.71
C GLN A 107 0.72 -7.38 -1.37
N PHE A 108 0.85 -8.60 -1.92
CA PHE A 108 -0.08 -9.69 -1.63
C PHE A 108 -0.04 -10.13 -0.17
N ASP A 109 1.15 -10.35 0.39
CA ASP A 109 1.32 -10.69 1.81
C ASP A 109 0.72 -9.61 2.73
N MET A 110 0.91 -8.34 2.38
CA MET A 110 0.32 -7.23 3.14
C MET A 110 -1.22 -7.27 3.10
N VAL A 111 -1.82 -7.47 1.92
CA VAL A 111 -3.28 -7.60 1.78
C VAL A 111 -3.81 -8.81 2.53
N GLN A 112 -3.12 -9.95 2.49
CA GLN A 112 -3.52 -11.15 3.24
C GLN A 112 -3.50 -10.91 4.75
N LYS A 113 -2.44 -10.29 5.28
CA LYS A 113 -2.34 -9.93 6.70
C LYS A 113 -3.43 -8.95 7.12
N LEU A 114 -3.73 -7.96 6.27
CA LEU A 114 -4.80 -7.00 6.52
C LEU A 114 -6.17 -7.68 6.49
N SER A 115 -6.43 -8.56 5.53
CA SER A 115 -7.72 -9.24 5.33
C SER A 115 -8.14 -10.08 6.54
N ARG A 116 -7.18 -10.65 7.28
CA ARG A 116 -7.44 -11.38 8.53
C ARG A 116 -8.04 -10.51 9.64
N ARG A 117 -7.83 -9.19 9.57
CA ARG A 117 -8.25 -8.22 10.60
C ARG A 117 -9.41 -7.35 10.11
N ASP A 118 -9.32 -6.92 8.87
CA ASP A 118 -10.21 -5.96 8.25
C ASP A 118 -10.31 -6.25 6.76
N SER A 119 -11.27 -7.10 6.40
CA SER A 119 -11.48 -7.56 5.02
C SER A 119 -11.94 -6.43 4.10
N VAL A 120 -12.69 -5.44 4.62
CA VAL A 120 -13.17 -4.29 3.83
C VAL A 120 -12.00 -3.39 3.46
N ARG A 121 -11.17 -3.01 4.43
CA ARG A 121 -9.96 -2.22 4.19
C ARG A 121 -8.99 -2.98 3.29
N ALA A 122 -8.83 -4.29 3.48
CA ALA A 122 -7.99 -5.13 2.62
C ALA A 122 -8.44 -5.14 1.16
N GLN A 123 -9.75 -5.17 0.89
CA GLN A 123 -10.27 -5.10 -0.47
C GLN A 123 -9.95 -3.76 -1.14
N LEU A 124 -10.08 -2.64 -0.42
CA LEU A 124 -9.75 -1.31 -0.94
C LEU A 124 -8.25 -1.18 -1.23
N VAL A 125 -7.39 -1.59 -0.30
CA VAL A 125 -5.93 -1.60 -0.49
C VAL A 125 -5.53 -2.51 -1.65
N GLY A 126 -6.15 -3.69 -1.78
CA GLY A 126 -5.91 -4.59 -2.91
C GLY A 126 -6.23 -3.95 -4.25
N LYS A 127 -7.36 -3.24 -4.36
CA LYS A 127 -7.72 -2.49 -5.58
C LYS A 127 -6.71 -1.39 -5.89
N MET A 128 -6.26 -0.64 -4.88
CA MET A 128 -5.24 0.39 -5.07
C MET A 128 -3.95 -0.19 -5.67
N PHE A 129 -3.49 -1.34 -5.17
CA PHE A 129 -2.33 -2.03 -5.75
C PHE A 129 -2.55 -2.54 -7.17
N GLY A 130 -3.77 -2.99 -7.50
CA GLY A 130 -4.15 -3.29 -8.87
C GLY A 130 -4.02 -2.08 -9.80
N LEU A 131 -4.47 -0.90 -9.35
CA LEU A 131 -4.34 0.36 -10.09
C LEU A 131 -2.86 0.77 -10.25
N GLU A 132 -2.05 0.63 -9.21
CA GLU A 132 -0.61 0.92 -9.27
C GLU A 132 0.13 0.01 -10.26
N ALA A 133 -0.15 -1.30 -10.24
CA ALA A 133 0.44 -2.25 -11.19
C ALA A 133 0.06 -1.90 -12.64
N ASN A 134 -1.19 -1.46 -12.83
CA ASN A 134 -1.69 -0.98 -14.10
C ASN A 134 -0.96 0.30 -14.55
N ALA A 135 -0.77 1.26 -13.63
CA ALA A 135 -0.06 2.51 -13.90
C ALA A 135 1.42 2.27 -14.25
N ARG A 136 2.12 1.38 -13.53
CA ARG A 136 3.49 0.96 -13.87
C ARG A 136 3.57 0.32 -15.26
N ALA A 137 2.59 -0.51 -15.62
CA ALA A 137 2.52 -1.08 -16.96
C ALA A 137 2.35 0.01 -18.03
N GLN A 138 1.46 0.98 -17.84
CA GLN A 138 1.30 2.11 -18.77
C GLN A 138 2.55 2.98 -18.84
N GLN A 139 3.26 3.18 -17.71
CA GLN A 139 4.53 3.90 -17.69
C GLN A 139 5.59 3.21 -18.55
N ARG A 140 5.66 1.88 -18.54
CA ARG A 140 6.57 1.12 -19.43
C ARG A 140 6.19 1.31 -20.90
N VAL A 141 4.90 1.22 -21.24
CA VAL A 141 4.40 1.46 -22.61
C VAL A 141 4.72 2.89 -23.06
N PHE A 142 4.58 3.88 -22.17
CA PHE A 142 4.88 5.28 -22.46
C PHE A 142 6.35 5.50 -22.88
N ARG A 143 7.30 4.80 -22.25
CA ARG A 143 8.74 4.93 -22.54
C ARG A 143 9.10 4.57 -23.98
N THR A 144 8.38 3.62 -24.58
CA THR A 144 8.63 3.14 -25.94
C THR A 144 7.60 3.62 -26.97
N ALA A 145 6.59 4.39 -26.55
CA ALA A 145 5.54 4.89 -27.43
C ALA A 145 6.00 6.04 -28.33
N SER A 146 5.46 6.07 -29.55
CA SER A 146 5.58 7.21 -30.48
C SER A 146 4.96 8.47 -29.89
N GLU A 147 5.46 9.65 -30.29
CA GLU A 147 4.94 10.95 -29.82
C GLU A 147 3.43 11.11 -30.04
N SER A 148 2.91 10.60 -31.15
CA SER A 148 1.47 10.60 -31.46
C SER A 148 0.62 9.82 -30.44
N ASN A 149 1.18 8.78 -29.81
CA ASN A 149 0.47 7.91 -28.88
C ASN A 149 0.64 8.30 -27.41
N ARG A 150 1.64 9.14 -27.08
CA ARG A 150 1.93 9.58 -25.71
C ARG A 150 0.76 10.30 -25.03
N PRO A 151 0.01 11.21 -25.67
CA PRO A 151 -1.14 11.86 -25.05
C PRO A 151 -2.22 10.88 -24.60
N ALA A 152 -2.50 9.85 -25.41
CA ALA A 152 -3.49 8.83 -25.07
C ALA A 152 -3.05 7.98 -23.88
N ILE A 153 -1.77 7.62 -23.79
CA ILE A 153 -1.22 6.87 -22.65
C ILE A 153 -1.21 7.74 -21.39
N ARG A 154 -0.88 9.04 -21.50
CA ARG A 154 -0.97 10.00 -20.39
C ARG A 154 -2.38 10.05 -19.81
N GLY A 155 -3.41 10.13 -20.66
CA GLY A 155 -4.81 10.12 -20.21
C GLY A 155 -5.19 8.84 -19.47
N LYS A 156 -4.67 7.68 -19.88
CA LYS A 156 -4.86 6.41 -19.14
C LYS A 156 -4.20 6.44 -17.77
N ILE A 157 -2.97 6.96 -17.67
CA ILE A 157 -2.25 7.09 -16.39
C ILE A 157 -3.00 8.05 -15.47
N GLU A 158 -3.47 9.19 -15.98
CA GLU A 158 -4.25 10.16 -15.22
C GLU A 158 -5.52 9.54 -14.63
N ALA A 159 -6.29 8.80 -15.44
CA ALA A 159 -7.49 8.10 -14.96
C ALA A 159 -7.18 7.06 -13.85
N LEU A 160 -6.07 6.31 -13.97
CA LEU A 160 -5.66 5.34 -12.95
C LEU A 160 -5.28 6.02 -11.63
N ILE A 161 -4.58 7.15 -11.70
CA ILE A 161 -4.17 7.93 -10.53
C ILE A 161 -5.40 8.55 -9.86
N THR A 162 -6.35 9.10 -10.61
CA THR A 162 -7.60 9.61 -10.04
C THR A 162 -8.36 8.53 -9.27
N GLN A 163 -8.56 7.36 -9.88
CA GLN A 163 -9.24 6.24 -9.20
C GLN A 163 -8.48 5.77 -7.95
N HIS A 164 -7.15 5.87 -7.95
CA HIS A 164 -6.34 5.53 -6.78
C HIS A 164 -6.61 6.49 -5.62
N PHE A 165 -6.66 7.80 -5.88
CA PHE A 165 -7.00 8.79 -4.86
C PHE A 165 -8.45 8.67 -4.37
N ASP A 166 -9.40 8.32 -5.24
CA ASP A 166 -10.78 8.05 -4.83
C ASP A 166 -10.88 6.89 -3.82
N LEU A 167 -10.00 5.88 -3.94
CA LEU A 167 -9.90 4.78 -2.97
C LEU A 167 -9.18 5.22 -1.68
N GLU A 168 -8.19 6.10 -1.76
CA GLU A 168 -7.57 6.70 -0.56
C GLU A 168 -8.59 7.47 0.27
N ASP A 169 -9.47 8.24 -0.37
CA ASP A 169 -10.53 8.98 0.31
C ASP A 169 -11.55 8.04 0.98
N GLN A 170 -11.88 6.91 0.34
CA GLN A 170 -12.72 5.87 0.96
C GLN A 170 -12.04 5.24 2.19
N LEU A 171 -10.74 4.96 2.11
CA LEU A 171 -9.96 4.46 3.25
C LEU A 171 -9.95 5.46 4.41
N ARG A 172 -9.77 6.75 4.11
CA ARG A 172 -9.82 7.83 5.09
C ARG A 172 -11.19 7.95 5.73
N ALA A 173 -12.28 7.79 4.96
CA ALA A 173 -13.64 7.79 5.52
C ALA A 173 -13.86 6.65 6.51
N LEU A 174 -13.34 5.44 6.24
CA LEU A 174 -13.39 4.33 7.19
C LEU A 174 -12.60 4.62 8.48
N GLU A 175 -11.44 5.24 8.37
CA GLU A 175 -10.63 5.64 9.53
C GLU A 175 -11.36 6.68 10.39
N ILE A 176 -11.99 7.67 9.76
CA ILE A 176 -12.82 8.66 10.46
C ILE A 176 -13.94 7.97 11.24
N ALA A 177 -14.67 7.05 10.61
CA ALA A 177 -15.75 6.31 11.26
C ALA A 177 -15.27 5.48 12.48
N ASP A 178 -14.09 4.86 12.38
CA ASP A 178 -13.47 4.12 13.49
C ASP A 178 -13.13 5.06 14.67
N ILE A 179 -12.57 6.23 14.37
CA ILE A 179 -12.22 7.25 15.38
C ILE A 179 -13.48 7.79 16.04
N GLU A 180 -14.52 8.08 15.26
CA GLU A 180 -15.81 8.57 15.78
C GLU A 180 -16.44 7.55 16.74
N ARG A 181 -16.41 6.26 16.40
CA ARG A 181 -16.89 5.19 17.30
C ARG A 181 -16.11 5.18 18.62
N ARG A 182 -14.77 5.19 18.56
CA ARG A 182 -13.91 5.23 19.76
C ARG A 182 -14.20 6.46 20.62
N LEU A 183 -14.43 7.60 19.99
CA LEU A 183 -14.76 8.84 20.69
C LEU A 183 -16.10 8.75 21.45
N VAL A 184 -17.10 8.09 20.85
CA VAL A 184 -18.38 7.81 21.53
C VAL A 184 -18.16 6.95 22.78
N ASP A 185 -17.35 5.89 22.68
CA ASP A 185 -17.07 5.00 23.82
C ASP A 185 -16.37 5.75 24.96
N VAL A 186 -15.37 6.57 24.64
CA VAL A 186 -14.64 7.40 25.62
C VAL A 186 -15.58 8.42 26.29
N ARG A 187 -16.50 9.02 25.54
CA ARG A 187 -17.52 9.93 26.09
C ARG A 187 -18.46 9.19 27.05
N ALA A 188 -18.92 8.01 26.67
CA ALA A 188 -19.81 7.19 27.50
C ALA A 188 -19.12 6.71 28.79
N GLU A 189 -17.85 6.31 28.71
CA GLU A 189 -17.05 5.97 29.89
C GLU A 189 -16.83 7.18 30.80
N SER A 190 -16.48 8.33 30.22
CA SER A 190 -16.28 9.57 30.97
C SER A 190 -17.54 9.98 31.73
N GLN A 191 -18.72 9.81 31.12
CA GLN A 191 -20.01 10.09 31.75
C GLN A 191 -20.28 9.13 32.92
N ARG A 192 -20.10 7.82 32.73
CA ARG A 192 -20.23 6.82 33.81
C ARG A 192 -19.30 7.10 34.99
N ARG A 193 -18.07 7.54 34.73
CA ARG A 193 -17.13 7.95 35.79
C ARG A 193 -17.61 9.18 36.56
N ARG A 194 -18.23 10.15 35.89
CA ARG A 194 -18.82 11.33 36.55
C ARG A 194 -19.98 10.95 37.46
N GLU A 195 -20.88 10.08 36.99
CA GLU A 195 -22.02 9.59 37.75
C GLU A 195 -21.56 8.81 38.99
N LYS A 196 -20.65 7.85 38.83
CA LYS A 196 -20.06 7.09 39.95
C LYS A 196 -19.37 8.01 40.96
N ARG A 197 -18.67 9.04 40.49
CA ARG A 197 -18.04 10.03 41.37
C ARG A 197 -19.09 10.83 42.14
N ALA A 198 -20.19 11.23 41.51
CA ALA A 198 -21.26 11.97 42.17
C ALA A 198 -21.92 11.12 43.27
N GLU A 199 -22.16 9.83 43.02
CA GLU A 199 -22.66 8.89 44.03
C GLU A 199 -21.70 8.73 45.20
N PHE A 200 -20.41 8.57 44.92
CA PHE A 200 -19.38 8.47 45.95
C PHE A 200 -19.31 9.73 46.81
N ILE A 201 -19.36 10.92 46.19
CA ILE A 201 -19.37 12.20 46.92
C ILE A 201 -20.59 12.27 47.83
N LYS A 202 -21.78 11.90 47.34
CA LYS A 202 -23.00 11.89 48.16
C LYS A 202 -22.85 10.99 49.38
N PHE A 203 -22.39 9.76 49.18
CA PHE A 203 -22.14 8.82 50.27
C PHE A 203 -21.15 9.37 51.30
N ALA A 204 -20.02 9.93 50.85
CA ALA A 204 -19.01 10.50 51.74
C ALA A 204 -19.56 11.69 52.54
N VAL A 205 -20.37 12.55 51.92
CA VAL A 205 -21.01 13.68 52.62
C VAL A 205 -22.02 13.17 53.65
N ASP A 206 -22.87 12.21 53.29
CA ASP A 206 -23.87 11.63 54.21
C ASP A 206 -23.20 10.98 55.44
N ASP A 207 -22.06 10.33 55.25
CA ASP A 207 -21.28 9.71 56.33
C ASP A 207 -20.67 10.76 57.28
N ILE A 208 -20.06 11.81 56.71
CA ILE A 208 -19.51 12.95 57.48
C ILE A 208 -20.61 13.62 58.33
N ILE A 209 -21.79 13.87 57.76
CA ILE A 209 -22.90 14.50 58.47
C ILE A 209 -23.41 13.57 59.59
N ARG A 210 -23.54 12.27 59.31
CA ARG A 210 -23.99 11.29 60.31
C ARG A 210 -23.03 11.20 61.50
N ASP A 211 -21.73 11.22 61.24
CA ASP A 211 -20.72 11.20 62.30
C ASP A 211 -20.78 12.48 63.16
N ALA A 212 -20.97 13.64 62.52
CA ALA A 212 -21.05 14.93 63.22
C ALA A 212 -22.24 15.07 64.18
N ILE A 213 -23.36 14.36 63.92
CA ILE A 213 -24.59 14.43 64.74
C ILE A 213 -24.60 13.36 65.86
N ARG A 214 -23.63 12.44 65.88
CA ARG A 214 -23.61 11.32 66.83
C ARG A 214 -23.37 11.82 68.27
N PRO A 215 -24.21 11.44 69.26
CA PRO A 215 -23.98 11.81 70.66
C PRO A 215 -22.66 11.20 71.15
N ARG A 216 -21.88 11.98 71.92
CA ARG A 216 -20.64 11.54 72.56
C ARG A 216 -20.91 10.79 73.85
#